data_AF-A0A351AAQ8-F1
#
_entry.id   AF-A0A351AAQ8-F1
#
_cell.length_a   1.000
_cell.length_b   1.000
_cell.length_c   1.000
_cell.angle_alpha   90.00
_cell.angle_beta   90.00
_cell.angle_gamma   90.00
#
_symmetry.space_group_name_H-M   'P 1'
#
loop_
_entity.id
_entity.type
_entity.pdbx_description
1 polymer ?
#
loop_
_entity_poly.entity_id
_entity_poly.type
_entity_poly.pdbx_seq_one_letter_code
_entity_poly.pdbx_strand_id
1 'polypeptide(L)'
;MITAVIGLMIAFLLGCGGGGGGVATTGTTSGTTSGTTSGTTSGTTSGTTSGTTSGSTAGGSGFASAFLSDDGTSRNLSDGFSRVWTSVVKIELKNSTGGSAVIFDNPLGETVDLKVLNNGSVAQFVNLARRSVTFGTYNSLEVTFGRDLMVFPFGSQNGEAAVYASAFNSGTDFSKVTVNLSTPVTVNATNPNVTVQFRLRGWTRTGNQVTPEIGLGTDSNFNSGTLHREWEYEGTISNLAGTAPNRTFTLTDTDGSQFLVTTNSNTKIFREDGVAGGTLANGIKVKARGAFNPTTSNTVAASVEIDDNAADNHNTEVGGQPLSPDEVTGKFTLVIEEWESDLGFPSQDAVEIQTTGTTKYQNAQGQIIDKATAFQLLVGAGADAFVKVKGNYDRANNRITATEVEFENESGLGQDAFAIGTVKSVNRNAKEFTITIQQA
;
A
#
# COMPACT_ATOMS: atom_id res chain seq x y z
N MET A 1 -33.76 -24.52 -27.78
CA MET A 1 -33.93 -25.84 -28.44
C MET A 1 -34.44 -25.60 -29.85
N ILE A 2 -33.60 -25.86 -30.84
CA ILE A 2 -33.87 -26.48 -32.16
C ILE A 2 -32.54 -26.37 -32.90
N THR A 3 -31.97 -27.55 -33.11
CA THR A 3 -30.69 -27.81 -33.75
C THR A 3 -30.91 -27.85 -35.26
N ALA A 4 -30.13 -27.10 -36.04
CA ALA A 4 -30.09 -27.24 -37.49
C ALA A 4 -28.76 -27.90 -37.90
N VAL A 5 -28.86 -29.17 -38.31
CA VAL A 5 -27.82 -29.92 -38.99
C VAL A 5 -28.24 -30.01 -40.45
N ILE A 6 -27.42 -29.48 -41.37
CA ILE A 6 -27.44 -29.89 -42.78
C ILE A 6 -25.99 -29.97 -43.24
N GLY A 7 -25.51 -31.21 -43.44
CA GLY A 7 -24.32 -31.51 -44.21
C GLY A 7 -24.66 -31.62 -45.70
N LEU A 8 -23.67 -31.39 -46.55
CA LEU A 8 -23.72 -31.76 -47.97
C LEU A 8 -22.40 -32.41 -48.36
N MET A 9 -22.43 -33.73 -48.54
CA MET A 9 -21.41 -34.51 -49.23
C MET A 9 -21.62 -34.40 -50.74
N ILE A 10 -20.56 -34.16 -51.48
CA ILE A 10 -20.49 -34.24 -52.94
C ILE A 10 -19.85 -35.59 -53.29
N ALA A 11 -20.57 -36.42 -54.04
CA ALA A 11 -20.06 -37.63 -54.66
C ALA A 11 -19.58 -37.32 -56.09
N PHE A 12 -18.41 -37.84 -56.46
CA PHE A 12 -17.94 -37.90 -57.84
C PHE A 12 -17.64 -39.34 -58.25
N LEU A 13 -18.09 -39.70 -59.45
CA LEU A 13 -18.01 -41.00 -60.09
C LEU A 13 -16.69 -41.21 -60.87
N LEU A 14 -16.45 -42.49 -61.23
CA LEU A 14 -15.46 -43.06 -62.19
C LEU A 14 -14.09 -43.42 -61.56
N GLY A 15 -13.44 -44.54 -61.86
CA GLY A 15 -13.69 -45.62 -62.82
C GLY A 15 -12.64 -46.72 -62.64
N CYS A 16 -12.94 -47.91 -63.18
CA CYS A 16 -12.13 -49.13 -63.11
C CYS A 16 -11.06 -49.16 -64.21
N GLY A 17 -9.84 -49.62 -63.90
CA GLY A 17 -8.79 -49.89 -64.89
C GLY A 17 -7.44 -50.22 -64.21
N GLY A 18 -6.92 -51.42 -64.45
CA GLY A 18 -5.77 -51.99 -63.75
C GLY A 18 -4.38 -51.66 -64.30
N GLY A 19 -3.37 -52.29 -63.70
CA GLY A 19 -1.99 -52.36 -64.20
C GLY A 19 -0.94 -51.98 -63.15
N GLY A 20 -0.02 -52.89 -62.84
CA GLY A 20 0.96 -52.77 -61.75
C GLY A 20 2.12 -51.80 -62.02
N GLY A 21 2.79 -51.42 -60.93
CA GLY A 21 3.99 -50.58 -60.93
C GLY A 21 4.13 -49.87 -59.59
N GLY A 22 5.26 -50.07 -58.89
CA GLY A 22 5.47 -49.60 -57.51
C GLY A 22 5.33 -48.09 -57.35
N VAL A 23 4.60 -47.68 -56.31
CA VAL A 23 4.45 -46.28 -55.90
C VAL A 23 4.67 -46.20 -54.40
N ALA A 24 5.62 -45.36 -53.97
CA ALA A 24 5.83 -45.01 -52.58
C ALA A 24 4.58 -44.32 -52.03
N THR A 25 3.93 -44.92 -51.03
CA THR A 25 2.82 -44.31 -50.31
C THR A 25 3.35 -43.21 -49.39
N THR A 26 3.22 -41.95 -49.80
CA THR A 26 3.24 -40.81 -48.87
C THR A 26 1.88 -40.74 -48.18
N GLY A 27 1.76 -41.40 -47.02
CA GLY A 27 0.60 -41.24 -46.13
C GLY A 27 0.82 -40.03 -45.21
N THR A 28 -0.06 -39.04 -45.28
CA THR A 28 -0.20 -38.02 -44.23
C THR A 28 -1.22 -38.53 -43.21
N THR A 29 -0.76 -38.90 -42.02
CA THR A 29 -1.62 -39.16 -40.86
C THR A 29 -1.80 -37.84 -40.11
N SER A 30 -3.01 -37.27 -40.13
CA SER A 30 -3.40 -36.22 -39.17
C SER A 30 -4.02 -36.89 -37.95
N GLY A 31 -3.43 -36.68 -36.78
CA GLY A 31 -3.94 -37.16 -35.51
C GLY A 31 -3.69 -36.14 -34.42
N THR A 32 -4.71 -35.81 -33.63
CA THR A 32 -4.56 -35.09 -32.37
C THR A 32 -4.21 -36.10 -31.29
N THR A 33 -3.04 -35.94 -30.67
CA THR A 33 -2.64 -36.74 -29.51
C THR A 33 -2.84 -35.88 -28.26
N SER A 34 -3.76 -36.26 -27.38
CA SER A 34 -3.90 -35.66 -26.05
C SER A 34 -3.42 -36.68 -25.01
N GLY A 35 -2.32 -36.36 -24.34
CA GLY A 35 -1.77 -37.16 -23.25
C GLY A 35 -0.70 -36.41 -22.46
N THR A 36 -0.64 -36.64 -21.15
CA THR A 36 0.44 -36.22 -20.26
C THR A 36 1.57 -37.25 -20.32
N THR A 37 2.76 -36.86 -20.77
CA THR A 37 3.91 -37.77 -20.84
C THR A 37 4.77 -37.65 -19.58
N SER A 38 4.92 -38.74 -18.84
CA SER A 38 6.01 -38.93 -17.86
C SER A 38 6.69 -40.26 -18.17
N GLY A 39 7.94 -40.19 -18.65
CA GLY A 39 8.76 -41.35 -18.96
C GLY A 39 9.99 -41.01 -19.82
N THR A 40 11.13 -41.62 -19.50
CA THR A 40 12.38 -41.52 -20.27
C THR A 40 12.38 -42.55 -21.41
N THR A 41 12.57 -42.07 -22.66
CA THR A 41 12.69 -42.95 -23.84
C THR A 41 14.10 -42.85 -24.41
N SER A 42 14.78 -43.99 -24.53
CA SER A 42 16.03 -44.13 -25.28
C SER A 42 15.75 -44.86 -26.60
N GLY A 43 15.96 -44.16 -27.72
CA GLY A 43 15.85 -44.69 -29.08
C GLY A 43 16.03 -43.57 -30.11
N THR A 44 16.84 -43.81 -31.15
CA THR A 44 17.08 -42.88 -32.25
C THR A 44 16.08 -43.09 -33.37
N THR A 45 15.26 -42.08 -33.63
CA THR A 45 14.38 -41.97 -34.80
C THR A 45 14.81 -40.76 -35.62
N SER A 46 15.29 -40.96 -36.85
CA SER A 46 15.61 -39.88 -37.78
C SER A 46 14.41 -39.56 -38.66
N GLY A 47 13.72 -38.47 -38.34
CA GLY A 47 12.69 -37.84 -39.16
C GLY A 47 12.50 -36.38 -38.75
N THR A 48 12.36 -35.48 -39.71
CA THR A 48 12.08 -34.06 -39.48
C THR A 48 10.60 -33.90 -39.13
N THR A 49 10.30 -33.66 -37.85
CA THR A 49 8.95 -33.26 -37.39
C THR A 49 8.88 -31.74 -37.32
N SER A 50 8.34 -31.09 -38.35
CA SER A 50 7.97 -29.68 -38.31
C SER A 50 6.56 -29.54 -37.72
N GLY A 51 6.48 -29.53 -36.40
CA GLY A 51 5.27 -29.15 -35.66
C GLY A 51 5.45 -27.77 -35.03
N THR A 52 4.52 -26.84 -35.30
CA THR A 52 4.36 -25.66 -34.45
C THR A 52 3.72 -26.11 -33.14
N THR A 53 4.52 -26.20 -32.08
CA THR A 53 4.00 -26.37 -30.73
C THR A 53 3.38 -25.04 -30.30
N SER A 54 2.08 -24.88 -30.52
CA SER A 54 1.29 -23.83 -29.87
C SER A 54 1.13 -24.21 -28.40
N GLY A 55 2.20 -24.03 -27.62
CA GLY A 55 2.17 -24.19 -26.17
C GLY A 55 1.35 -23.06 -25.56
N SER A 56 0.07 -23.27 -25.34
CA SER A 56 -0.65 -22.53 -24.31
C SER A 56 -0.21 -23.10 -22.97
N THR A 57 0.86 -22.55 -22.40
CA THR A 57 1.03 -22.62 -20.95
C THR A 57 -0.10 -21.79 -20.38
N ALA A 58 -1.16 -22.44 -19.88
CA ALA A 58 -2.06 -21.80 -18.95
C ALA A 58 -1.16 -21.20 -17.85
N GLY A 59 -1.02 -19.87 -17.86
CA GLY A 59 -0.13 -19.16 -16.97
C GLY A 59 -0.50 -19.53 -15.54
N GLY A 60 0.46 -20.03 -14.76
CA GLY A 60 0.23 -20.28 -13.34
C GLY A 60 -0.26 -19.00 -12.66
N SER A 61 -0.99 -19.14 -11.56
CA SER A 61 -1.34 -18.01 -10.71
C SER A 61 -0.42 -17.96 -9.48
N GLY A 62 -0.31 -16.78 -8.89
CA GLY A 62 0.35 -16.59 -7.60
C GLY A 62 0.24 -15.15 -7.13
N PHE A 63 0.86 -14.84 -6.00
CA PHE A 63 0.72 -13.53 -5.39
C PHE A 63 1.68 -12.51 -5.99
N ALA A 64 1.14 -11.33 -6.34
CA ALA A 64 1.89 -10.15 -6.70
C ALA A 64 1.61 -9.02 -5.73
N SER A 65 2.62 -8.19 -5.46
CA SER A 65 2.51 -7.04 -4.57
C SER A 65 2.58 -5.73 -5.35
N ALA A 66 1.71 -4.79 -5.00
CA ALA A 66 1.68 -3.44 -5.56
C ALA A 66 2.34 -2.48 -4.58
N PHE A 67 3.43 -1.84 -5.01
CA PHE A 67 4.13 -0.82 -4.24
C PHE A 67 3.93 0.55 -4.88
N LEU A 68 3.78 1.59 -4.06
CA LEU A 68 3.88 2.97 -4.49
C LEU A 68 5.26 3.54 -4.16
N SER A 69 5.74 4.44 -5.01
CA SER A 69 6.97 5.18 -4.79
C SER A 69 6.95 6.49 -5.59
N ASP A 70 7.90 7.38 -5.29
CA ASP A 70 8.19 8.58 -6.07
C ASP A 70 9.68 8.66 -6.38
N ASP A 71 10.06 9.30 -7.49
CA ASP A 71 11.44 9.27 -7.97
C ASP A 71 12.40 10.06 -7.06
N GLY A 72 13.18 9.34 -6.27
CA GLY A 72 14.08 9.89 -5.24
C GLY A 72 15.22 10.82 -5.68
N THR A 73 15.24 11.30 -6.92
CA THR A 73 16.32 12.14 -7.46
C THR A 73 16.07 13.65 -7.37
N SER A 74 14.91 14.09 -6.86
CA SER A 74 14.68 15.51 -6.55
C SER A 74 14.17 15.70 -5.13
N ARG A 75 14.74 16.70 -4.44
CA ARG A 75 14.28 17.19 -3.12
C ARG A 75 12.86 17.74 -3.13
N ASN A 76 12.35 18.00 -4.32
CA ASN A 76 11.10 18.68 -4.53
C ASN A 76 10.25 17.74 -5.41
N LEU A 77 9.03 17.44 -4.94
CA LEU A 77 7.84 17.42 -5.79
C LEU A 77 7.99 18.59 -6.79
N SER A 78 7.54 18.50 -8.05
CA SER A 78 7.76 19.58 -9.06
C SER A 78 7.74 20.97 -8.41
N ASP A 79 8.67 21.88 -8.75
CA ASP A 79 8.98 23.13 -8.02
C ASP A 79 7.77 24.01 -7.59
N GLY A 80 6.54 23.68 -8.01
CA GLY A 80 5.28 24.22 -7.54
C GLY A 80 4.55 23.52 -6.38
N PHE A 81 4.89 22.31 -5.90
CA PHE A 81 4.12 21.62 -4.83
C PHE A 81 4.97 21.21 -3.60
N SER A 82 4.38 21.25 -2.40
CA SER A 82 4.94 20.72 -1.15
C SER A 82 4.27 19.43 -0.69
N ARG A 83 3.03 19.16 -1.12
CA ARG A 83 2.25 17.93 -0.86
C ARG A 83 1.23 17.70 -1.98
N VAL A 84 0.88 16.44 -2.24
CA VAL A 84 -0.21 16.07 -3.15
C VAL A 84 -0.97 14.91 -2.55
N TRP A 85 -2.20 15.15 -2.12
CA TRP A 85 -3.10 14.10 -1.66
C TRP A 85 -3.94 13.61 -2.83
N THR A 86 -3.96 12.31 -3.03
CA THR A 86 -4.80 11.64 -4.03
C THR A 86 -5.35 10.33 -3.48
N SER A 87 -6.35 9.77 -4.14
CA SER A 87 -6.87 8.44 -3.87
C SER A 87 -6.49 7.48 -4.99
N VAL A 88 -5.76 6.41 -4.67
CA VAL A 88 -5.48 5.31 -5.60
C VAL A 88 -6.59 4.29 -5.48
N VAL A 89 -7.30 4.00 -6.57
CA VAL A 89 -8.48 3.10 -6.57
C VAL A 89 -8.13 1.73 -7.12
N LYS A 90 -7.37 1.69 -8.22
CA LYS A 90 -7.04 0.42 -8.88
C LYS A 90 -5.68 0.49 -9.55
N ILE A 91 -4.92 -0.59 -9.47
CA ILE A 91 -3.68 -0.78 -10.24
C ILE A 91 -3.79 -2.09 -11.01
N GLU A 92 -3.60 -2.01 -12.33
CA GLU A 92 -3.82 -3.12 -13.24
C GLU A 92 -2.72 -3.19 -14.30
N LEU A 93 -2.26 -4.41 -14.60
CA LEU A 93 -1.37 -4.69 -15.71
C LEU A 93 -2.17 -5.29 -16.87
N LYS A 94 -1.83 -4.91 -18.10
CA LYS A 94 -2.42 -5.42 -19.34
C LYS A 94 -1.35 -6.02 -20.25
N ASN A 95 -1.70 -7.10 -20.94
CA ASN A 95 -0.85 -7.71 -21.96
C ASN A 95 -1.41 -7.46 -23.37
N SER A 96 -0.59 -7.68 -24.40
CA SER A 96 -0.97 -7.47 -25.82
C SER A 96 -2.12 -8.35 -26.30
N THR A 97 -2.39 -9.45 -25.61
CA THR A 97 -3.45 -10.41 -25.97
C THR A 97 -4.77 -10.15 -25.24
N GLY A 98 -4.89 -9.05 -24.48
CA GLY A 98 -6.09 -8.68 -23.73
C GLY A 98 -6.19 -9.30 -22.32
N GLY A 99 -5.20 -10.08 -21.89
CA GLY A 99 -5.08 -10.57 -20.52
C GLY A 99 -4.71 -9.46 -19.54
N SER A 100 -5.14 -9.63 -18.29
CA SER A 100 -5.00 -8.62 -17.26
C SER A 100 -4.65 -9.21 -15.90
N ALA A 101 -3.90 -8.47 -15.10
CA ALA A 101 -3.66 -8.74 -13.68
C ALA A 101 -4.00 -7.49 -12.86
N VAL A 102 -5.02 -7.58 -12.02
CA VAL A 102 -5.37 -6.54 -11.05
C VAL A 102 -4.56 -6.77 -9.78
N ILE A 103 -3.62 -5.88 -9.50
CA ILE A 103 -2.68 -6.02 -8.37
C ILE A 103 -3.08 -5.18 -7.16
N PHE A 104 -4.01 -4.23 -7.33
CA PHE A 104 -4.66 -3.47 -6.27
C PHE A 104 -6.06 -3.05 -6.74
N ASP A 105 -7.07 -3.13 -5.87
CA ASP A 105 -8.47 -2.76 -6.16
C ASP A 105 -9.21 -2.43 -4.87
N ASN A 106 -9.29 -1.15 -4.54
CA ASN A 106 -10.07 -0.62 -3.43
C ASN A 106 -11.10 0.38 -4.01
N PRO A 107 -12.40 0.01 -4.07
CA PRO A 107 -13.44 0.90 -4.61
C PRO A 107 -13.61 2.23 -3.88
N LEU A 108 -13.23 2.31 -2.60
CA LEU A 108 -13.24 3.54 -1.80
C LEU A 108 -11.99 4.39 -2.04
N GLY A 109 -10.91 3.75 -2.51
CA GLY A 109 -9.63 4.36 -2.80
C GLY A 109 -8.74 4.47 -1.57
N GLU A 110 -7.45 4.18 -1.75
CA GLU A 110 -6.43 4.43 -0.75
C GLU A 110 -5.99 5.90 -0.82
N THR A 111 -6.16 6.64 0.28
CA THR A 111 -5.70 8.03 0.36
C THR A 111 -4.21 8.08 0.67
N VAL A 112 -3.45 8.76 -0.18
CA VAL A 112 -1.99 8.85 -0.06
C VAL A 112 -1.54 10.29 -0.26
N ASP A 113 -0.72 10.81 0.66
CA ASP A 113 0.11 11.97 0.38
C ASP A 113 1.36 11.51 -0.38
N LEU A 114 1.44 11.86 -1.65
CA LEU A 114 2.55 11.44 -2.51
C LEU A 114 3.90 11.98 -2.03
N LYS A 115 3.93 13.01 -1.17
CA LYS A 115 5.16 13.47 -0.51
C LYS A 115 5.84 12.37 0.31
N VAL A 116 5.08 11.49 0.97
CA VAL A 116 5.69 10.46 1.85
C VAL A 116 6.50 9.44 1.05
N LEU A 117 6.29 9.37 -0.27
CA LEU A 117 6.97 8.45 -1.16
C LEU A 117 8.40 8.90 -1.54
N ASN A 118 8.85 10.05 -1.03
CA ASN A 118 10.19 10.59 -1.25
C ASN A 118 10.66 11.41 -0.02
N ASN A 119 11.78 11.05 0.59
CA ASN A 119 12.31 11.78 1.75
C ASN A 119 13.20 13.00 1.37
N GLY A 120 13.09 13.44 0.12
CA GLY A 120 13.90 14.49 -0.49
C GLY A 120 15.28 14.02 -0.96
N SER A 121 15.68 12.78 -0.72
CA SER A 121 16.99 12.25 -1.16
C SER A 121 16.91 10.90 -1.83
N VAL A 122 15.93 10.08 -1.46
CA VAL A 122 15.72 8.73 -1.98
C VAL A 122 14.23 8.37 -1.96
N ALA A 123 13.87 7.54 -2.92
CA ALA A 123 12.55 6.93 -3.04
C ALA A 123 12.20 6.17 -1.75
N GLN A 124 10.97 6.34 -1.28
CA GLN A 124 10.35 5.52 -0.24
C GLN A 124 9.32 4.60 -0.89
N PHE A 125 8.98 3.51 -0.20
CA PHE A 125 8.06 2.51 -0.69
C PHE A 125 6.93 2.27 0.30
N VAL A 126 5.71 2.21 -0.21
CA VAL A 126 4.53 1.76 0.53
C VAL A 126 3.97 0.54 -0.20
N ASN A 127 3.80 -0.58 0.50
CA ASN A 127 3.14 -1.75 -0.05
C ASN A 127 1.63 -1.59 0.15
N LEU A 128 0.86 -1.44 -0.93
CA LEU A 128 -0.60 -1.26 -0.84
C LEU A 128 -1.38 -2.55 -0.77
N ALA A 129 -0.92 -3.57 -1.49
CA ALA A 129 -1.67 -4.80 -1.64
C ALA A 129 -0.76 -5.94 -2.05
N ARG A 130 -1.24 -7.14 -1.75
CA ARG A 130 -0.67 -8.39 -2.24
C ARG A 130 -1.79 -9.33 -2.65
N ARG A 131 -2.01 -9.49 -3.95
CA ARG A 131 -3.17 -10.20 -4.50
C ARG A 131 -2.75 -11.39 -5.34
N SER A 132 -3.60 -12.41 -5.38
CA SER A 132 -3.45 -13.51 -6.33
C SER A 132 -3.76 -13.01 -7.73
N VAL A 133 -2.79 -13.12 -8.64
CA VAL A 133 -2.91 -12.74 -10.04
C VAL A 133 -2.45 -13.87 -10.96
N THR A 134 -2.89 -13.82 -12.21
CA THR A 134 -2.30 -14.65 -13.27
C THR A 134 -0.87 -14.18 -13.51
N PHE A 135 0.08 -15.11 -13.60
CA PHE A 135 1.44 -14.78 -14.01
C PHE A 135 1.53 -14.56 -15.51
N GLY A 136 2.43 -13.68 -15.91
CA GLY A 136 2.60 -13.36 -17.32
C GLY A 136 3.52 -12.17 -17.55
N THR A 137 3.63 -11.82 -18.83
CA THR A 137 4.34 -10.63 -19.29
C THR A 137 3.31 -9.59 -19.74
N TYR A 138 3.45 -8.37 -19.22
CA TYR A 138 2.52 -7.26 -19.38
C TYR A 138 3.25 -6.07 -20.01
N ASN A 139 2.59 -5.38 -20.91
CA ASN A 139 3.16 -4.28 -21.68
C ASN A 139 2.42 -2.95 -21.45
N SER A 140 1.47 -2.92 -20.52
CA SER A 140 0.80 -1.70 -20.09
C SER A 140 0.51 -1.76 -18.59
N LEU A 141 0.67 -0.60 -17.95
CA LEU A 141 0.27 -0.29 -16.58
C LEU A 141 -0.90 0.68 -16.64
N GLU A 142 -2.00 0.36 -15.96
CA GLU A 142 -3.14 1.25 -15.75
C GLU A 142 -3.28 1.54 -14.26
N VAL A 143 -3.37 2.83 -13.92
CA VAL A 143 -3.68 3.28 -12.56
C VAL A 143 -4.93 4.13 -12.62
N THR A 144 -5.93 3.74 -11.83
CA THR A 144 -7.17 4.48 -11.63
C THR A 144 -7.08 5.23 -10.32
N PHE A 145 -7.40 6.52 -10.37
CA PHE A 145 -7.47 7.43 -9.24
C PHE A 145 -8.91 7.90 -9.02
N GLY A 146 -9.19 8.38 -7.81
CA GLY A 146 -10.29 9.31 -7.59
C GLY A 146 -10.18 10.53 -8.51
N ARG A 147 -11.31 11.17 -8.84
CA ARG A 147 -11.34 12.37 -9.69
C ARG A 147 -10.54 13.53 -9.09
N ASP A 148 -10.74 13.71 -7.80
CA ASP A 148 -10.28 14.86 -7.04
C ASP A 148 -8.89 14.61 -6.45
N LEU A 149 -8.18 15.70 -6.20
CA LEU A 149 -6.94 15.70 -5.44
C LEU A 149 -6.82 17.03 -4.67
N MET A 150 -5.98 17.04 -3.64
CA MET A 150 -5.58 18.27 -2.95
C MET A 150 -4.10 18.53 -3.18
N VAL A 151 -3.78 19.67 -3.79
CA VAL A 151 -2.39 20.07 -4.00
C VAL A 151 -2.01 21.20 -3.06
N PHE A 152 -0.84 21.11 -2.45
CA PHE A 152 -0.30 22.15 -1.60
C PHE A 152 0.80 22.85 -2.38
N PRO A 153 0.65 24.13 -2.76
CA PRO A 153 1.73 24.86 -3.39
C PRO A 153 2.99 24.88 -2.53
N PHE A 154 4.16 24.93 -3.16
CA PHE A 154 5.43 24.95 -2.43
C PHE A 154 5.45 26.09 -1.39
N GLY A 155 5.73 25.76 -0.12
CA GLY A 155 5.72 26.69 1.00
C GLY A 155 4.33 27.08 1.55
N SER A 156 3.24 26.56 0.97
CA SER A 156 1.88 26.77 1.48
C SER A 156 1.48 25.68 2.48
N GLN A 157 0.77 26.11 3.53
CA GLN A 157 0.06 25.24 4.47
C GLN A 157 -1.41 25.02 4.07
N ASN A 158 -1.90 25.79 3.10
CA ASN A 158 -3.25 25.66 2.57
C ASN A 158 -3.23 24.83 1.30
N GLY A 159 -4.11 23.84 1.24
CA GLY A 159 -4.37 23.03 0.07
C GLY A 159 -5.30 23.75 -0.90
N GLU A 160 -5.09 23.48 -2.18
CA GLU A 160 -5.96 23.90 -3.27
C GLU A 160 -6.62 22.67 -3.89
N ALA A 161 -7.95 22.67 -3.94
CA ALA A 161 -8.68 21.61 -4.61
C ALA A 161 -8.35 21.60 -6.10
N ALA A 162 -8.03 20.42 -6.61
CA ALA A 162 -7.71 20.19 -8.01
C ALA A 162 -8.37 18.89 -8.49
N VAL A 163 -8.40 18.72 -9.80
CA VAL A 163 -8.87 17.51 -10.46
C VAL A 163 -7.82 17.05 -11.45
N TYR A 164 -7.79 15.76 -11.77
CA TYR A 164 -6.98 15.31 -12.89
C TYR A 164 -7.48 15.94 -14.20
N ALA A 165 -6.57 16.20 -15.13
CA ALA A 165 -6.92 16.80 -16.40
C ALA A 165 -7.95 15.96 -17.16
N SER A 166 -8.86 16.62 -17.88
CA SER A 166 -10.03 15.98 -18.49
C SER A 166 -9.70 14.84 -19.47
N ALA A 167 -8.49 14.84 -20.04
CA ALA A 167 -7.97 13.77 -20.89
C ALA A 167 -7.86 12.41 -20.17
N PHE A 168 -7.80 12.41 -18.83
CA PHE A 168 -7.72 11.21 -18.02
C PHE A 168 -9.09 10.74 -17.51
N ASN A 169 -10.20 11.40 -17.88
CA ASN A 169 -11.51 11.03 -17.38
C ASN A 169 -11.89 9.58 -17.72
N SER A 170 -12.23 8.80 -16.70
CA SER A 170 -12.73 7.44 -16.82
C SER A 170 -14.03 7.31 -16.04
N GLY A 171 -15.15 7.64 -16.71
CA GLY A 171 -16.44 7.79 -16.04
C GLY A 171 -16.57 9.12 -15.28
N THR A 172 -17.52 9.20 -14.35
CA THR A 172 -17.81 10.42 -13.57
C THR A 172 -16.78 10.65 -12.47
N ASP A 173 -16.50 9.60 -11.69
CA ASP A 173 -15.84 9.73 -10.39
C ASP A 173 -14.35 9.41 -10.43
N PHE A 174 -13.84 8.91 -11.56
CA PHE A 174 -12.48 8.40 -11.66
C PHE A 174 -11.67 8.99 -12.81
N SER A 175 -10.37 9.03 -12.58
CA SER A 175 -9.37 9.37 -13.59
C SER A 175 -8.48 8.14 -13.83
N LYS A 176 -8.14 7.84 -15.08
CA LYS A 176 -7.29 6.69 -15.40
C LYS A 176 -6.08 7.12 -16.23
N VAL A 177 -4.91 6.72 -15.77
CA VAL A 177 -3.65 6.91 -16.50
C VAL A 177 -3.18 5.57 -17.02
N THR A 178 -2.94 5.51 -18.34
CA THR A 178 -2.42 4.32 -19.02
C THR A 178 -1.00 4.59 -19.49
N VAL A 179 -0.07 3.73 -19.09
CA VAL A 179 1.34 3.77 -19.48
C VAL A 179 1.66 2.57 -20.35
N ASN A 180 2.00 2.81 -21.61
CA ASN A 180 2.55 1.77 -22.46
C ASN A 180 4.02 1.55 -22.09
N LEU A 181 4.38 0.32 -21.75
CA LEU A 181 5.71 -0.05 -21.29
C LEU A 181 6.59 -0.39 -22.50
N SER A 182 7.66 0.38 -22.69
CA SER A 182 8.67 0.09 -23.72
C SER A 182 9.41 -1.22 -23.46
N THR A 183 9.59 -1.56 -22.17
CA THR A 183 10.07 -2.86 -21.71
C THR A 183 8.95 -3.54 -20.92
N PRO A 184 8.39 -4.65 -21.41
CA PRO A 184 7.35 -5.38 -20.69
C PRO A 184 7.79 -5.84 -19.30
N VAL A 185 6.89 -5.79 -18.33
CA VAL A 185 7.10 -6.33 -16.98
C VAL A 185 6.67 -7.79 -16.94
N THR A 186 7.46 -8.65 -16.29
CA THR A 186 7.09 -10.05 -16.07
C THR A 186 6.78 -10.27 -14.61
N VAL A 187 5.55 -10.68 -14.33
CA VAL A 187 5.08 -11.06 -12.99
C VAL A 187 5.05 -12.57 -12.90
N ASN A 188 5.84 -13.11 -11.96
CA ASN A 188 5.94 -14.55 -11.70
C ASN A 188 6.38 -14.81 -10.25
N ALA A 189 6.54 -16.07 -9.88
CA ALA A 189 6.93 -16.46 -8.52
C ALA A 189 8.27 -15.88 -8.04
N THR A 190 9.19 -15.55 -8.96
CA THR A 190 10.50 -14.94 -8.64
C THR A 190 10.51 -13.42 -8.73
N ASN A 191 9.58 -12.84 -9.48
CA ASN A 191 9.41 -11.39 -9.65
C ASN A 191 7.94 -11.00 -9.36
N PRO A 192 7.48 -11.10 -8.10
CA PRO A 192 6.09 -10.83 -7.75
C PRO A 192 5.78 -9.34 -7.52
N ASN A 193 6.80 -8.49 -7.37
CA ASN A 193 6.62 -7.11 -6.94
C ASN A 193 6.53 -6.17 -8.13
N VAL A 194 5.55 -5.28 -8.10
CA VAL A 194 5.33 -4.23 -9.09
C VAL A 194 5.32 -2.89 -8.37
N THR A 195 6.28 -2.05 -8.67
CA THR A 195 6.35 -0.69 -8.12
C THR A 195 5.79 0.30 -9.13
N VAL A 196 4.81 1.10 -8.70
CA VAL A 196 4.29 2.27 -9.42
C VAL A 196 5.03 3.50 -8.91
N GLN A 197 5.75 4.17 -9.80
CA GLN A 197 6.38 5.45 -9.53
C GLN A 197 5.47 6.60 -9.97
N PHE A 198 5.28 7.56 -9.08
CA PHE A 198 4.50 8.77 -9.31
C PHE A 198 5.27 9.91 -9.97
N ARG A 199 6.60 9.84 -10.09
CA ARG A 199 7.45 10.80 -10.84
C ARG A 199 6.99 12.25 -10.72
N LEU A 200 6.84 12.73 -9.49
CA LEU A 200 6.13 13.98 -9.18
C LEU A 200 6.77 15.21 -9.82
N ARG A 201 8.05 15.16 -10.16
CA ARG A 201 8.72 16.20 -10.97
C ARG A 201 8.11 16.42 -12.36
N GLY A 202 7.50 15.40 -12.94
CA GLY A 202 6.85 15.44 -14.25
C GLY A 202 5.40 15.92 -14.21
N TRP A 203 4.83 16.06 -13.01
CA TRP A 203 3.46 16.51 -12.85
C TRP A 203 3.37 18.00 -13.17
N THR A 204 2.37 18.35 -13.96
CA THR A 204 2.10 19.75 -14.36
C THR A 204 0.69 20.14 -13.98
N ARG A 205 0.46 21.46 -13.82
CA ARG A 205 -0.85 22.01 -13.48
C ARG A 205 -1.19 23.20 -14.37
N THR A 206 -2.43 23.24 -14.83
CA THR A 206 -3.01 24.37 -15.57
C THR A 206 -4.38 24.68 -14.97
N GLY A 207 -4.53 25.83 -14.31
CA GLY A 207 -5.72 26.12 -13.52
C GLY A 207 -5.91 25.10 -12.39
N ASN A 208 -7.11 24.52 -12.29
CA ASN A 208 -7.41 23.45 -11.33
C ASN A 208 -7.14 22.03 -11.86
N GLN A 209 -6.61 21.88 -13.08
CA GLN A 209 -6.34 20.57 -13.69
C GLN A 209 -4.88 20.16 -13.53
N VAL A 210 -4.66 18.93 -13.09
CA VAL A 210 -3.34 18.31 -12.91
C VAL A 210 -3.13 17.19 -13.93
N THR A 211 -2.00 17.23 -14.61
CA THR A 211 -1.56 16.17 -15.53
C THR A 211 -0.51 15.34 -14.80
N PRO A 212 -0.81 14.07 -14.46
CA PRO A 212 0.10 13.20 -13.78
C PRO A 212 1.09 12.56 -14.77
N GLU A 213 2.28 12.26 -14.27
CA GLU A 213 3.21 11.33 -14.89
C GLU A 213 3.35 10.11 -13.98
N ILE A 214 3.26 8.91 -14.53
CA ILE A 214 3.47 7.68 -13.77
C ILE A 214 4.27 6.67 -14.60
N GLY A 215 4.81 5.65 -13.95
CA GLY A 215 5.29 4.46 -14.64
C GLY A 215 5.81 3.40 -13.69
N LEU A 216 6.53 2.42 -14.21
CA LEU A 216 7.15 1.39 -13.38
C LEU A 216 8.39 1.91 -12.66
N GLY A 217 8.53 1.47 -11.42
CA GLY A 217 9.72 1.67 -10.62
C GLY A 217 10.88 0.81 -11.08
N THR A 218 12.07 1.40 -11.08
CA THR A 218 13.34 0.73 -11.44
C THR A 218 14.42 0.97 -10.39
N ASP A 219 14.03 1.46 -9.21
CA ASP A 219 14.98 1.89 -8.20
C ASP A 219 15.77 0.72 -7.63
N SER A 220 17.09 0.83 -7.68
CA SER A 220 18.01 -0.18 -7.14
C SER A 220 17.92 -0.34 -5.61
N ASN A 221 17.29 0.62 -4.93
CA ASN A 221 17.15 0.66 -3.47
C ASN A 221 15.87 -0.02 -2.95
N PHE A 222 15.02 -0.61 -3.81
CA PHE A 222 13.81 -1.33 -3.39
C PHE A 222 14.11 -2.39 -2.32
N ASN A 223 15.25 -3.08 -2.40
CA ASN A 223 15.64 -4.11 -1.44
C ASN A 223 16.17 -3.55 -0.11
N SER A 224 16.17 -2.23 0.09
CA SER A 224 16.54 -1.61 1.36
C SER A 224 15.37 -1.67 2.34
N GLY A 225 15.51 -2.48 3.41
CA GLY A 225 14.47 -2.60 4.43
C GLY A 225 14.14 -1.31 5.20
N THR A 226 15.00 -0.29 5.15
CA THR A 226 14.79 1.00 5.84
C THR A 226 14.06 2.05 5.00
N LEU A 227 13.75 1.75 3.73
CA LEU A 227 13.06 2.68 2.82
C LEU A 227 11.59 2.29 2.59
N HIS A 228 11.15 1.18 3.19
CA HIS A 228 9.74 0.82 3.24
C HIS A 228 9.12 1.54 4.43
N ARG A 229 8.13 2.39 4.18
CA ARG A 229 7.40 3.06 5.25
C ARG A 229 6.50 2.07 5.94
N GLU A 230 6.25 2.34 7.21
CA GLU A 230 5.12 1.74 7.89
C GLU A 230 3.83 2.15 7.18
N TRP A 231 2.94 1.19 7.05
CA TRP A 231 1.58 1.39 6.56
C TRP A 231 0.65 0.55 7.42
N GLU A 232 -0.62 0.95 7.46
CA GLU A 232 -1.65 0.19 8.14
C GLU A 232 -2.30 -0.80 7.18
N TYR A 233 -2.55 -2.00 7.71
CA TYR A 233 -3.25 -3.06 7.00
C TYR A 233 -4.37 -3.55 7.88
N GLU A 234 -5.59 -3.53 7.37
CA GLU A 234 -6.74 -4.10 8.05
C GLU A 234 -7.02 -5.50 7.52
N GLY A 235 -7.54 -6.37 8.39
CA GLY A 235 -8.04 -7.65 7.92
C GLY A 235 -8.24 -8.70 8.99
N THR A 236 -8.55 -9.92 8.54
CA THR A 236 -8.77 -11.08 9.40
C THR A 236 -7.53 -11.97 9.44
N ILE A 237 -7.14 -12.39 10.65
CA ILE A 237 -6.00 -13.29 10.88
C ILE A 237 -6.32 -14.72 10.41
N SER A 238 -5.38 -15.33 9.69
CA SER A 238 -5.35 -16.76 9.38
C SER A 238 -3.91 -17.29 9.42
N ASN A 239 -3.74 -18.61 9.40
CA ASN A 239 -2.43 -19.28 9.42
C ASN A 239 -1.49 -18.81 10.55
N LEU A 240 -2.05 -18.43 11.71
CA LEU A 240 -1.27 -18.02 12.87
C LEU A 240 -0.34 -19.15 13.33
N ALA A 241 0.95 -18.87 13.38
CA ALA A 241 2.01 -19.80 13.77
C ALA A 241 3.07 -19.11 14.64
N GLY A 242 3.96 -19.91 15.23
CA GLY A 242 5.01 -19.46 16.14
C GLY A 242 4.55 -19.28 17.58
N THR A 243 5.42 -18.73 18.42
CA THR A 243 5.19 -18.50 19.85
C THR A 243 5.49 -17.05 20.19
N ALA A 244 4.64 -16.42 21.02
CA ALA A 244 4.86 -15.03 21.42
C ALA A 244 6.28 -14.85 22.03
N PRO A 245 6.97 -13.73 21.73
CA PRO A 245 6.52 -12.60 20.93
C PRO A 245 6.72 -12.78 19.42
N ASN A 246 7.35 -13.85 18.96
CA ASN A 246 7.68 -14.10 17.55
C ASN A 246 6.61 -14.96 16.88
N ARG A 247 5.61 -14.32 16.27
CA ARG A 247 4.53 -14.99 15.56
C ARG A 247 4.50 -14.56 14.09
N THR A 248 3.88 -15.40 13.27
CA THR A 248 3.60 -15.11 11.87
C THR A 248 2.14 -15.41 11.59
N PHE A 249 1.48 -14.58 10.78
CA PHE A 249 0.12 -14.84 10.34
C PHE A 249 -0.15 -14.21 8.97
N THR A 250 -1.16 -14.72 8.28
CA THR A 250 -1.70 -14.09 7.07
C THR A 250 -2.85 -13.18 7.48
N LEU A 251 -2.75 -11.90 7.15
CA LEU A 251 -3.82 -10.92 7.26
C LEU A 251 -4.54 -10.83 5.91
N THR A 252 -5.84 -11.09 5.88
CA THR A 252 -6.65 -10.96 4.65
C THR A 252 -7.60 -9.78 4.80
N ASP A 253 -7.43 -8.80 3.93
CA ASP A 253 -8.30 -7.62 3.84
C ASP A 253 -9.60 -7.96 3.10
N THR A 254 -10.62 -7.13 3.29
CA THR A 254 -11.93 -7.13 2.64
C THR A 254 -11.84 -7.10 1.11
N ASP A 255 -10.82 -6.44 0.55
CA ASP A 255 -10.59 -6.40 -0.89
C ASP A 255 -10.01 -7.73 -1.45
N GLY A 256 -9.58 -8.64 -0.57
CA GLY A 256 -8.93 -9.91 -0.89
C GLY A 256 -7.40 -9.86 -0.95
N SER A 257 -6.78 -8.73 -0.62
CA SER A 257 -5.34 -8.60 -0.41
C SER A 257 -4.89 -9.43 0.79
N GLN A 258 -3.69 -10.01 0.70
CA GLN A 258 -3.14 -10.89 1.70
C GLN A 258 -1.71 -10.51 2.10
N PHE A 259 -1.53 -10.09 3.33
CA PHE A 259 -0.24 -9.71 3.88
C PHE A 259 0.28 -10.81 4.80
N LEU A 260 1.54 -11.22 4.63
CA LEU A 260 2.22 -12.04 5.62
C LEU A 260 2.79 -11.10 6.68
N VAL A 261 2.23 -11.14 7.88
CA VAL A 261 2.64 -10.28 9.00
C VAL A 261 3.49 -11.10 9.97
N THR A 262 4.54 -10.48 10.49
CA THR A 262 5.40 -11.04 11.53
C THR A 262 5.50 -10.11 12.72
N THR A 263 5.43 -10.68 13.92
CA THR A 263 5.61 -9.98 15.18
C THR A 263 6.95 -10.34 15.78
N ASN A 264 7.50 -9.46 16.62
CA ASN A 264 8.70 -9.70 17.41
C ASN A 264 8.56 -9.04 18.80
N SER A 265 9.63 -9.03 19.60
CA SER A 265 9.62 -8.44 20.96
C SER A 265 9.32 -6.93 21.00
N ASN A 266 9.46 -6.23 19.88
CA ASN A 266 9.17 -4.81 19.74
C ASN A 266 7.75 -4.56 19.20
N THR A 267 7.06 -5.60 18.73
CA THR A 267 5.68 -5.47 18.24
C THR A 267 4.73 -5.27 19.41
N LYS A 268 3.94 -4.21 19.33
CA LYS A 268 2.85 -3.93 20.27
C LYS A 268 1.63 -4.73 19.87
N ILE A 269 0.99 -5.36 20.84
CA ILE A 269 -0.28 -6.06 20.62
C ILE A 269 -1.24 -5.58 21.69
N PHE A 270 -2.29 -4.90 21.26
CA PHE A 270 -3.28 -4.30 22.14
C PHE A 270 -4.68 -4.49 21.60
N ARG A 271 -5.66 -4.06 22.37
CA ARG A 271 -7.08 -4.11 22.00
C ARG A 271 -7.58 -2.68 21.86
N GLU A 272 -8.42 -2.45 20.87
CA GLU A 272 -9.07 -1.16 20.66
C GLU A 272 -9.92 -0.71 21.87
N ASP A 273 -10.48 -1.67 22.63
CA ASP A 273 -11.22 -1.38 23.87
C ASP A 273 -10.33 -0.93 25.05
N GLY A 274 -9.00 -0.93 24.87
CA GLY A 274 -8.02 -0.54 25.88
C GLY A 274 -7.88 -1.51 27.05
N VAL A 275 -8.51 -2.69 26.96
CA VAL A 275 -8.34 -3.77 27.95
C VAL A 275 -6.93 -4.32 27.82
N ALA A 276 -6.22 -4.38 28.95
CA ALA A 276 -4.84 -4.85 28.98
C ALA A 276 -4.73 -6.29 28.46
N GLY A 277 -3.82 -6.47 27.50
CA GLY A 277 -3.53 -7.75 26.88
C GLY A 277 -4.40 -8.03 25.65
N GLY A 278 -3.78 -8.64 24.64
CA GLY A 278 -4.45 -9.08 23.42
C GLY A 278 -3.87 -10.42 22.99
N THR A 279 -4.73 -11.41 22.71
CA THR A 279 -4.26 -12.70 22.18
C THR A 279 -4.62 -12.79 20.71
N LEU A 280 -3.59 -12.81 19.86
CA LEU A 280 -3.76 -13.12 18.45
C LEU A 280 -4.29 -14.55 18.30
N ALA A 281 -5.33 -14.71 17.49
CA ALA A 281 -5.98 -15.97 17.15
C ALA A 281 -6.46 -15.94 15.69
N ASN A 282 -6.60 -17.11 15.06
CA ASN A 282 -7.22 -17.18 13.74
C ASN A 282 -8.68 -16.72 13.81
N GLY A 283 -9.13 -15.99 12.81
CA GLY A 283 -10.51 -15.51 12.66
C GLY A 283 -10.82 -14.18 13.33
N ILE A 284 -9.87 -13.56 14.04
CA ILE A 284 -10.08 -12.21 14.60
C ILE A 284 -9.66 -11.14 13.59
N LYS A 285 -10.36 -10.00 13.61
CA LYS A 285 -9.99 -8.81 12.88
C LYS A 285 -8.93 -8.03 13.65
N VAL A 286 -7.99 -7.44 12.91
CA VAL A 286 -6.94 -6.57 13.45
C VAL A 286 -6.61 -5.46 12.46
N LYS A 287 -6.09 -4.35 12.97
CA LYS A 287 -5.28 -3.40 12.21
C LYS A 287 -3.81 -3.67 12.53
N ALA A 288 -2.99 -3.93 11.53
CA ALA A 288 -1.56 -4.17 11.69
C ALA A 288 -0.78 -3.07 11.00
N ARG A 289 -0.04 -2.27 11.79
CA ARG A 289 0.86 -1.25 11.26
C ARG A 289 2.27 -1.82 11.17
N GLY A 290 2.91 -1.69 10.02
CA GLY A 290 4.29 -2.18 9.87
C GLY A 290 4.90 -1.91 8.52
N ALA A 291 6.22 -2.07 8.46
CA ALA A 291 6.99 -1.89 7.23
C ALA A 291 7.22 -3.23 6.52
N PHE A 292 7.17 -3.21 5.18
CA PHE A 292 7.52 -4.38 4.38
C PHE A 292 9.04 -4.65 4.42
N ASN A 293 9.42 -5.88 4.72
CA ASN A 293 10.80 -6.34 4.62
C ASN A 293 11.00 -7.10 3.30
N PRO A 294 11.74 -6.52 2.33
CA PRO A 294 11.96 -7.15 1.02
C PRO A 294 12.83 -8.41 1.08
N THR A 295 13.63 -8.59 2.13
CA THR A 295 14.49 -9.78 2.30
C THR A 295 13.65 -11.01 2.64
N THR A 296 12.70 -10.85 3.56
CA THR A 296 11.83 -11.92 4.06
C THR A 296 10.46 -11.95 3.39
N SER A 297 10.16 -10.95 2.54
CA SER A 297 8.87 -10.78 1.85
C SER A 297 7.67 -10.82 2.81
N ASN A 298 7.80 -10.15 3.95
CA ASN A 298 6.77 -10.05 4.98
C ASN A 298 6.68 -8.63 5.53
N THR A 299 5.55 -8.28 6.12
CA THR A 299 5.38 -7.06 6.90
C THR A 299 5.86 -7.33 8.33
N VAL A 300 6.81 -6.52 8.82
CA VAL A 300 7.24 -6.55 10.22
C VAL A 300 6.39 -5.55 10.99
N ALA A 301 5.50 -6.05 11.85
CA ALA A 301 4.55 -5.21 12.57
C ALA A 301 5.24 -4.40 13.68
N ALA A 302 5.02 -3.09 13.67
CA ALA A 302 5.27 -2.20 14.79
C ALA A 302 4.15 -2.34 15.84
N SER A 303 2.90 -2.40 15.36
CA SER A 303 1.72 -2.61 16.19
C SER A 303 0.70 -3.54 15.53
N VAL A 304 -0.10 -4.19 16.37
CA VAL A 304 -1.29 -4.95 16.00
C VAL A 304 -2.39 -4.59 16.99
N GLU A 305 -3.36 -3.82 16.52
CA GLU A 305 -4.58 -3.47 17.24
C GLU A 305 -5.63 -4.55 16.98
N ILE A 306 -6.19 -5.12 18.06
CA ILE A 306 -7.30 -6.08 17.98
C ILE A 306 -8.61 -5.30 18.04
N ASP A 307 -9.33 -5.33 16.93
CA ASP A 307 -10.66 -4.76 16.72
C ASP A 307 -11.64 -5.28 17.79
N ASP A 308 -12.36 -4.35 18.44
CA ASP A 308 -13.32 -4.66 19.50
C ASP A 308 -14.73 -5.05 18.97
N ASN A 309 -14.91 -4.99 17.64
CA ASN A 309 -16.11 -5.19 16.86
C ASN A 309 -17.24 -4.20 17.20
N ALA A 310 -16.91 -3.08 17.85
CA ALA A 310 -17.84 -1.97 17.99
C ALA A 310 -18.01 -1.24 16.66
N ALA A 311 -19.11 -0.51 16.53
CA ALA A 311 -19.30 0.36 15.38
C ALA A 311 -18.48 1.63 15.55
N ASP A 312 -17.84 2.06 14.47
CA ASP A 312 -17.15 3.34 14.42
C ASP A 312 -18.10 4.49 14.70
N ASN A 313 -17.71 5.38 15.60
CA ASN A 313 -18.42 6.62 15.93
C ASN A 313 -17.68 7.87 15.41
N HIS A 314 -16.74 7.66 14.49
CA HIS A 314 -15.89 8.66 13.87
C HIS A 314 -16.08 8.61 12.36
N ASN A 315 -15.75 9.71 11.68
CA ASN A 315 -15.79 9.80 10.22
C ASN A 315 -14.41 10.13 9.61
N THR A 316 -13.39 10.21 10.46
CA THR A 316 -12.04 10.57 10.10
C THR A 316 -11.07 9.94 11.08
N GLU A 317 -10.03 9.34 10.52
CA GLU A 317 -8.84 8.86 11.20
C GLU A 317 -7.64 9.61 10.62
N VAL A 318 -6.84 10.22 11.50
CA VAL A 318 -5.69 11.03 11.10
C VAL A 318 -4.47 10.63 11.92
N GLY A 319 -3.32 10.54 11.27
CA GLY A 319 -2.05 10.26 11.91
C GLY A 319 -1.04 11.37 11.65
N GLY A 320 -0.20 11.69 12.63
CA GLY A 320 0.96 12.54 12.41
C GLY A 320 1.57 13.14 13.66
N GLN A 321 2.35 14.21 13.48
CA GLN A 321 3.13 14.82 14.55
C GLN A 321 2.28 15.81 15.38
N PRO A 322 2.13 15.60 16.71
CA PRO A 322 1.42 16.54 17.56
C PRO A 322 2.27 17.78 17.87
N LEU A 323 1.64 18.95 17.93
CA LEU A 323 2.23 20.24 18.25
C LEU A 323 1.32 21.06 19.16
N SER A 324 1.91 22.00 19.89
CA SER A 324 1.19 23.02 20.67
C SER A 324 0.07 22.46 21.59
N PRO A 325 0.34 21.44 22.42
CA PRO A 325 -0.66 20.90 23.34
C PRO A 325 -1.04 21.91 24.42
N ASP A 326 -2.34 22.03 24.67
CA ASP A 326 -2.94 22.81 25.74
C ASP A 326 -3.94 21.94 26.51
N GLU A 327 -3.51 21.44 27.66
CA GLU A 327 -4.32 20.59 28.52
C GLU A 327 -5.57 21.32 29.02
N VAL A 328 -5.49 22.63 29.29
CA VAL A 328 -6.58 23.42 29.86
C VAL A 328 -7.75 23.48 28.89
N THR A 329 -7.48 23.78 27.63
CA THR A 329 -8.52 23.80 26.59
C THR A 329 -8.78 22.42 25.98
N GLY A 330 -7.89 21.46 26.22
CA GLY A 330 -7.96 20.11 25.64
C GLY A 330 -7.68 20.12 24.14
N LYS A 331 -6.83 21.03 23.68
CA LYS A 331 -6.52 21.21 22.26
C LYS A 331 -5.06 20.91 21.95
N PHE A 332 -4.81 20.46 20.74
CA PHE A 332 -3.47 20.43 20.14
C PHE A 332 -3.59 20.51 18.62
N THR A 333 -2.48 20.74 17.93
CA THR A 333 -2.42 20.70 16.46
C THR A 333 -1.76 19.40 16.03
N LEU A 334 -2.27 18.77 14.97
CA LEU A 334 -1.64 17.59 14.38
C LEU A 334 -1.15 17.96 12.98
N VAL A 335 0.16 17.89 12.73
CA VAL A 335 0.72 17.96 11.38
C VAL A 335 0.42 16.63 10.71
N ILE A 336 -0.39 16.68 9.66
CA ILE A 336 -0.97 15.48 9.06
C ILE A 336 0.14 14.73 8.32
N GLU A 337 0.26 13.43 8.55
CA GLU A 337 1.08 12.50 7.76
C GLU A 337 0.22 11.43 7.08
N GLU A 338 -0.86 11.03 7.74
CA GLU A 338 -1.85 10.06 7.26
C GLU A 338 -3.26 10.63 7.43
N TRP A 339 -4.13 10.32 6.48
CA TRP A 339 -5.48 10.85 6.44
C TRP A 339 -6.43 9.86 5.81
N GLU A 340 -7.46 9.50 6.56
CA GLU A 340 -8.59 8.72 6.10
C GLU A 340 -9.89 9.42 6.51
N SER A 341 -10.75 9.73 5.56
CA SER A 341 -11.99 10.47 5.83
C SER A 341 -13.02 10.29 4.73
N ASP A 342 -14.28 10.10 5.13
CA ASP A 342 -15.44 10.11 4.23
C ASP A 342 -15.74 11.50 3.64
N LEU A 343 -15.07 12.55 4.14
CA LEU A 343 -15.32 13.94 3.77
C LEU A 343 -14.31 14.49 2.74
N GLY A 344 -13.44 13.62 2.22
CA GLY A 344 -12.38 13.93 1.25
C GLY A 344 -11.07 14.36 1.90
N PHE A 345 -10.20 14.98 1.11
CA PHE A 345 -8.83 15.35 1.51
C PHE A 345 -8.77 16.51 2.53
N PRO A 346 -7.69 16.58 3.33
CA PRO A 346 -7.48 17.69 4.24
C PRO A 346 -7.24 18.99 3.45
N SER A 347 -7.84 20.09 3.90
CA SER A 347 -7.67 21.41 3.26
C SER A 347 -6.44 22.17 3.75
N GLN A 348 -5.80 21.70 4.81
CA GLN A 348 -4.58 22.27 5.38
C GLN A 348 -3.59 21.12 5.68
N ASP A 349 -2.31 21.44 5.86
CA ASP A 349 -1.26 20.45 6.14
C ASP A 349 -1.21 20.05 7.62
N ALA A 350 -1.99 20.74 8.45
CA ALA A 350 -2.24 20.44 9.84
C ALA A 350 -3.72 20.66 10.19
N VAL A 351 -4.19 20.01 11.27
CA VAL A 351 -5.57 20.08 11.75
C VAL A 351 -5.60 20.36 13.26
N GLU A 352 -6.56 21.15 13.73
CA GLU A 352 -6.78 21.30 15.18
C GLU A 352 -7.49 20.05 15.72
N ILE A 353 -6.94 19.46 16.78
CA ILE A 353 -7.59 18.41 17.54
C ILE A 353 -8.22 19.02 18.78
N GLN A 354 -9.50 18.78 18.99
CA GLN A 354 -10.25 19.15 20.19
C GLN A 354 -10.70 17.87 20.91
N THR A 355 -10.25 17.71 22.14
CA THR A 355 -10.68 16.62 23.03
C THR A 355 -11.89 17.04 23.86
N THR A 356 -12.60 16.05 24.37
CA THR A 356 -13.79 16.21 25.23
C THR A 356 -13.64 15.37 26.50
N GLY A 357 -14.62 15.46 27.41
CA GLY A 357 -14.64 14.62 28.62
C GLY A 357 -14.84 13.12 28.34
N THR A 358 -15.18 12.74 27.11
CA THR A 358 -15.37 11.34 26.69
C THR A 358 -14.28 10.83 25.76
N THR A 359 -13.28 11.65 25.43
CA THR A 359 -12.15 11.24 24.59
C THR A 359 -11.34 10.18 25.33
N LYS A 360 -11.09 9.04 24.66
CA LYS A 360 -10.17 8.00 25.13
C LYS A 360 -8.74 8.39 24.78
N TYR A 361 -7.79 8.04 25.65
CA TYR A 361 -6.36 8.22 25.39
C TYR A 361 -5.67 6.89 25.59
N GLN A 362 -4.97 6.39 24.57
CA GLN A 362 -4.25 5.12 24.63
C GLN A 362 -2.75 5.35 24.50
N ASN A 363 -1.96 4.94 25.49
CA ASN A 363 -0.50 5.02 25.40
C ASN A 363 0.08 4.03 24.36
N ALA A 364 1.40 4.02 24.21
CA ALA A 364 2.09 3.14 23.27
C ALA A 364 1.97 1.64 23.58
N GLN A 365 1.43 1.27 24.73
CA GLN A 365 1.14 -0.12 25.08
C GLN A 365 -0.36 -0.45 24.94
N GLY A 366 -1.15 0.47 24.37
CA GLY A 366 -2.60 0.34 24.20
C GLY A 366 -3.37 0.35 25.52
N GLN A 367 -2.80 0.95 26.56
CA GLN A 367 -3.45 1.10 27.86
C GLN A 367 -4.18 2.45 27.88
N ILE A 368 -5.42 2.45 28.39
CA ILE A 368 -6.14 3.70 28.63
C ILE A 368 -5.43 4.49 29.73
N ILE A 369 -5.07 5.73 29.41
CA ILE A 369 -4.47 6.70 30.33
C ILE A 369 -5.41 7.89 30.55
N ASP A 370 -5.18 8.65 31.60
CA ASP A 370 -5.94 9.88 31.83
C ASP A 370 -5.46 11.04 30.94
N LYS A 371 -6.31 12.07 30.83
CA LYS A 371 -6.03 13.26 30.02
C LYS A 371 -4.73 13.95 30.43
N ALA A 372 -4.46 14.07 31.73
CA ALA A 372 -3.27 14.76 32.22
C ALA A 372 -2.00 14.05 31.74
N THR A 373 -1.97 12.72 31.87
CA THR A 373 -0.88 11.87 31.37
C THR A 373 -0.75 12.00 29.86
N ALA A 374 -1.85 11.92 29.11
CA ALA A 374 -1.82 12.06 27.65
C ALA A 374 -1.28 13.41 27.20
N PHE A 375 -1.67 14.52 27.84
CA PHE A 375 -1.15 15.84 27.50
C PHE A 375 0.32 16.03 27.91
N GLN A 376 0.79 15.35 28.96
CA GLN A 376 2.23 15.28 29.24
C GLN A 376 2.98 14.54 28.12
N LEU A 377 2.42 13.46 27.57
CA LEU A 377 3.00 12.78 26.41
C LEU A 377 3.09 13.70 25.19
N LEU A 378 2.03 14.46 24.91
CA LEU A 378 2.02 15.43 23.81
C LEU A 378 3.05 16.54 24.03
N VAL A 379 3.22 17.03 25.26
CA VAL A 379 4.23 18.06 25.59
C VAL A 379 5.65 17.52 25.39
N GLY A 380 5.89 16.26 25.71
CA GLY A 380 7.16 15.58 25.50
C GLY A 380 7.41 15.14 24.06
N ALA A 381 6.43 15.25 23.15
CA ALA A 381 6.54 14.70 21.80
C ALA A 381 7.70 15.34 20.99
N GLY A 382 8.58 14.50 20.45
CA GLY A 382 9.67 14.91 19.57
C GLY A 382 9.22 15.11 18.12
N ALA A 383 10.19 15.40 17.24
CA ALA A 383 9.94 15.55 15.80
C ALA A 383 9.44 14.26 15.13
N ASP A 384 9.82 13.10 15.68
CA ASP A 384 9.47 11.77 15.17
C ASP A 384 8.28 11.13 15.92
N ALA A 385 7.61 11.90 16.78
CA ALA A 385 6.43 11.41 17.49
C ALA A 385 5.26 11.24 16.52
N PHE A 386 4.53 10.15 16.66
CA PHE A 386 3.36 9.86 15.83
C PHE A 386 2.16 9.57 16.71
N VAL A 387 1.09 10.34 16.52
CA VAL A 387 -0.18 10.20 17.23
C VAL A 387 -1.28 9.96 16.20
N LYS A 388 -2.09 8.95 16.45
CA LYS A 388 -3.31 8.67 15.70
C LYS A 388 -4.50 9.27 16.44
N VAL A 389 -5.42 9.87 15.70
CA VAL A 389 -6.64 10.46 16.25
C VAL A 389 -7.82 9.99 15.41
N LYS A 390 -8.76 9.32 16.07
CA LYS A 390 -10.08 9.01 15.52
C LYS A 390 -11.07 10.07 16.01
N GLY A 391 -11.90 10.59 15.12
CA GLY A 391 -12.91 11.58 15.51
C GLY A 391 -13.81 12.09 14.40
N ASN A 392 -14.55 13.14 14.71
CA ASN A 392 -15.45 13.78 13.75
C ASN A 392 -14.82 15.05 13.20
N TYR A 393 -14.50 15.05 11.90
CA TYR A 393 -13.89 16.19 11.21
C TYR A 393 -14.94 17.24 10.80
N ASP A 394 -14.72 18.46 11.26
CA ASP A 394 -15.42 19.67 10.87
C ASP A 394 -14.56 20.44 9.88
N ARG A 395 -14.82 20.19 8.59
CA ARG A 395 -14.09 20.81 7.47
C ARG A 395 -14.19 22.33 7.45
N ALA A 396 -15.28 22.92 7.94
CA ALA A 396 -15.46 24.36 7.93
C ALA A 396 -14.51 25.06 8.91
N ASN A 397 -14.16 24.39 10.00
CA ASN A 397 -13.27 24.91 11.04
C ASN A 397 -11.88 24.26 11.05
N ASN A 398 -11.59 23.34 10.10
CA ASN A 398 -10.37 22.54 10.06
C ASN A 398 -10.05 21.91 11.43
N ARG A 399 -11.04 21.23 12.01
CA ARG A 399 -10.96 20.71 13.38
C ARG A 399 -11.54 19.32 13.49
N ILE A 400 -10.86 18.42 14.20
CA ILE A 400 -11.38 17.11 14.58
C ILE A 400 -11.79 17.16 16.04
N THR A 401 -13.04 16.80 16.32
CA THR A 401 -13.47 16.48 17.69
C THR A 401 -13.12 15.02 17.97
N ALA A 402 -12.08 14.80 18.76
CA ALA A 402 -11.50 13.48 18.99
C ALA A 402 -12.41 12.61 19.86
N THR A 403 -12.69 11.40 19.39
CA THR A 403 -13.25 10.32 20.21
C THR A 403 -12.12 9.52 20.86
N GLU A 404 -10.95 9.47 20.21
CA GLU A 404 -9.79 8.70 20.63
C GLU A 404 -8.47 9.33 20.17
N VAL A 405 -7.45 9.23 21.02
CA VAL A 405 -6.07 9.67 20.76
C VAL A 405 -5.13 8.53 21.16
N GLU A 406 -4.37 8.02 20.19
CA GLU A 406 -3.50 6.85 20.34
C GLU A 406 -2.05 7.23 20.07
N PHE A 407 -1.14 6.86 20.96
CA PHE A 407 0.28 7.15 20.84
C PHE A 407 1.02 5.96 20.21
N GLU A 408 1.42 6.05 18.95
CA GLU A 408 2.11 4.95 18.25
C GLU A 408 3.56 4.79 18.69
N ASN A 409 4.13 5.81 19.33
CA ASN A 409 5.41 5.71 19.99
C ASN A 409 5.45 6.57 21.25
N GLU A 410 6.28 6.13 22.20
CA GLU A 410 6.72 6.95 23.33
C GLU A 410 8.12 7.50 23.07
N SER A 411 8.71 7.22 21.90
CA SER A 411 10.01 7.78 21.52
C SER A 411 9.86 9.29 21.27
N GLY A 412 10.52 10.08 22.10
CA GLY A 412 10.24 11.51 22.26
C GLY A 412 9.96 11.84 23.71
N LEU A 413 9.34 10.91 24.46
CA LEU A 413 9.45 10.88 25.91
C LEU A 413 10.90 10.59 26.25
N GLY A 414 11.69 11.64 26.37
CA GLY A 414 12.98 11.50 26.98
C GLY A 414 12.81 10.71 28.28
N GLN A 415 13.66 9.70 28.43
CA GLN A 415 14.36 9.51 29.71
C GLN A 415 15.24 10.74 30.04
N ASP A 416 15.04 11.87 29.36
CA ASP A 416 15.62 13.16 29.65
C ASP A 416 14.80 13.76 30.78
N ALA A 417 15.32 13.62 32.00
CA ALA A 417 14.95 14.50 33.09
C ALA A 417 15.25 15.93 32.65
N PHE A 418 14.21 16.71 32.33
CA PHE A 418 14.36 18.15 32.22
C PHE A 418 14.28 18.73 33.63
N ALA A 419 15.13 19.71 33.92
CA ALA A 419 15.03 20.46 35.16
C ALA A 419 15.23 21.93 34.82
N ILE A 420 14.24 22.75 35.19
CA ILE A 420 14.31 24.20 35.06
C ILE A 420 14.95 24.72 36.33
N GLY A 421 16.03 25.47 36.18
CA GLY A 421 16.78 25.95 37.31
C GLY A 421 17.81 27.01 36.94
N THR A 422 18.31 27.73 37.94
CA THR A 422 19.42 28.65 37.73
C THR A 422 20.73 27.87 37.70
N VAL A 423 21.56 28.09 36.68
CA VAL A 423 22.90 27.49 36.59
C VAL A 423 23.75 27.99 37.75
N LYS A 424 24.17 27.06 38.60
CA LYS A 424 24.99 27.32 39.80
C LYS A 424 26.48 27.25 39.49
N SER A 425 26.89 26.37 38.59
CA SER A 425 28.29 26.19 38.19
C SER A 425 28.41 25.50 36.83
N VAL A 426 29.47 25.80 36.08
CA VAL A 426 29.82 25.17 34.79
C VAL A 426 31.27 24.72 34.80
N ASN A 427 31.53 23.45 34.51
CA ASN A 427 32.86 22.88 34.30
C ASN A 427 33.03 22.51 32.82
N ARG A 428 33.73 23.37 32.08
CA ARG A 428 33.90 23.21 30.62
C ARG A 428 34.83 22.06 30.23
N ASN A 429 35.78 21.71 31.09
CA ASN A 429 36.72 20.62 30.82
C ASN A 429 36.05 19.26 30.99
N ALA A 430 35.19 19.12 31.99
CA ALA A 430 34.38 17.93 32.22
C ALA A 430 33.09 17.89 31.39
N LYS A 431 32.71 19.02 30.75
CA LYS A 431 31.42 19.22 30.07
C LYS A 431 30.21 19.02 31.00
N GLU A 432 30.33 19.48 32.23
CA GLU A 432 29.29 19.38 33.27
C GLU A 432 28.79 20.76 33.67
N PHE A 433 27.54 20.84 34.14
CA PHE A 433 27.02 21.99 34.86
C PHE A 433 26.06 21.52 35.97
N THR A 434 25.87 22.37 36.97
CA THR A 434 24.95 22.11 38.09
C THR A 434 23.90 23.20 38.10
N ILE A 435 22.64 22.83 38.33
CA ILE A 435 21.51 23.76 38.46
C ILE A 435 20.89 23.67 39.85
N THR A 436 20.32 24.79 40.32
CA THR A 436 19.36 24.76 41.43
C THR A 436 17.98 24.56 40.82
N ILE A 437 17.37 23.40 41.08
CA ILE A 437 16.07 23.03 40.52
C ILE A 437 14.96 23.92 41.10
N GLN A 438 14.18 24.53 40.20
CA GLN A 438 12.96 25.29 40.50
C GLN A 438 11.70 24.50 40.09
N GLN A 439 11.83 23.64 39.07
CA GLN A 439 10.82 22.67 38.63
C GLN A 439 11.54 21.43 38.08
N ALA A 440 11.07 20.24 38.46
CA ALA A 440 11.60 18.94 38.06
C ALA A 440 10.47 18.04 37.58
#